data_AF-A0A7V4MQJ7-F1
#
_entry.id   AF-A0A7V4MQJ7-F1
#
_cell.length_a   1.000
_cell.length_b   1.000
_cell.length_c   1.000
_cell.angle_alpha   90.00
_cell.angle_beta   90.00
_cell.angle_gamma   90.00
#
_symmetry.space_group_name_H-M   'P 1'
#
loop_
_entity.id
_entity.type
_entity.pdbx_description
1 polymer ?
#
loop_
_entity_poly.entity_id
_entity_poly.type
_entity_poly.pdbx_seq_one_letter_code
_entity_poly.pdbx_strand_id
1 'polypeptide(L)'
;MKKVMLFFCIFSIVQQPFFGLSDGETKDNKTAFVVTLHGNIPSSFTNFLSRSLPPNVFAMVRITADKNEMPSVAIANLASEAVKLKKTEELGVIAIVFVPGELVFREYIDLSSHVAVLNIAPLAPSDIESKEGKELFKWRVLKQVTRLAALLAGLEQCPFFLCAMFDCHNFEELDNKGRNLCPPCQLKMEKLMAEKRLYLPPPDEIVPDFTGGKK
;
A
#
# COMPACT_ATOMS: atom_id res chain seq x y z
N MET A 1 -36.01 -30.52 23.75
CA MET A 1 -37.03 -29.75 23.01
C MET A 1 -36.51 -28.34 22.78
N LYS A 2 -36.78 -27.82 21.58
CA LYS A 2 -36.22 -26.62 20.94
C LYS A 2 -36.57 -25.31 21.65
N LYS A 3 -35.65 -24.33 21.61
CA LYS A 3 -35.95 -22.92 21.30
C LYS A 3 -34.70 -22.28 20.68
N VAL A 4 -34.67 -22.23 19.36
CA VAL A 4 -33.72 -21.46 18.56
C VAL A 4 -34.32 -20.07 18.40
N MET A 5 -33.63 -19.04 18.89
CA MET A 5 -34.05 -17.66 18.81
C MET A 5 -33.34 -17.02 17.62
N LEU A 6 -34.05 -16.81 16.51
CA LEU A 6 -33.57 -16.06 15.35
C LEU A 6 -33.48 -14.57 15.70
N PHE A 7 -32.29 -14.01 15.66
CA PHE A 7 -32.06 -12.57 15.68
C PHE A 7 -31.92 -12.08 14.23
N PHE A 8 -32.93 -11.35 13.74
CA PHE A 8 -32.87 -10.60 12.49
C PHE A 8 -32.11 -9.29 12.73
N CYS A 9 -30.84 -9.22 12.34
CA CYS A 9 -30.12 -7.96 12.20
C CYS A 9 -30.54 -7.28 10.90
N ILE A 10 -31.35 -6.24 11.00
CA ILE A 10 -31.64 -5.30 9.93
C ILE A 10 -30.37 -4.45 9.74
N PHE A 11 -29.54 -4.80 8.77
CA PHE A 11 -28.42 -3.96 8.32
C PHE A 11 -29.00 -2.78 7.52
N SER A 12 -29.02 -1.61 8.14
CA SER A 12 -29.12 -0.35 7.39
C SER A 12 -27.86 -0.18 6.54
N ILE A 13 -28.00 -0.42 5.25
CA ILE A 13 -27.01 -0.15 4.23
C ILE A 13 -26.86 1.37 4.14
N VAL A 14 -25.85 1.92 4.81
CA VAL A 14 -25.36 3.26 4.52
C VAL A 14 -24.61 3.17 3.20
N GLN A 15 -25.28 3.56 2.10
CA GLN A 15 -24.65 3.79 0.81
C GLN A 15 -23.64 4.94 0.97
N GLN A 16 -22.37 4.61 1.18
CA GLN A 16 -21.30 5.56 0.94
C GLN A 16 -21.20 5.81 -0.57
N PRO A 17 -20.87 7.05 -1.01
CA PRO A 17 -20.78 7.38 -2.42
C PRO A 17 -19.78 6.44 -3.10
N PHE A 18 -20.31 5.59 -3.97
CA PHE A 18 -19.55 4.88 -4.97
C PHE A 18 -18.86 5.97 -5.80
N PHE A 19 -17.53 5.94 -5.88
CA PHE A 19 -16.80 6.78 -6.82
C PHE A 19 -17.42 6.57 -8.20
N GLY A 20 -18.06 7.63 -8.71
CA GLY A 20 -18.68 7.63 -10.01
C GLY A 20 -17.63 7.32 -11.05
N LEU A 21 -17.75 6.14 -11.67
CA LEU A 21 -17.17 5.89 -12.97
C LEU A 21 -17.99 6.73 -13.94
N SER A 22 -17.50 7.94 -14.23
CA SER A 22 -17.99 8.69 -15.38
C SER A 22 -17.63 7.90 -16.63
N ASP A 23 -18.63 7.60 -17.47
CA ASP A 23 -18.49 6.95 -18.78
C ASP A 23 -17.80 7.88 -19.82
N GLY A 24 -16.63 8.41 -19.46
CA GLY A 24 -15.69 9.02 -20.39
C GLY A 24 -14.69 7.96 -20.81
N GLU A 25 -14.33 7.95 -22.11
CA GLU A 25 -13.27 7.18 -22.74
C GLU A 25 -12.29 6.55 -21.75
N THR A 26 -12.13 5.23 -21.79
CA THR A 26 -11.13 4.49 -21.03
C THR A 26 -9.73 5.00 -21.38
N LYS A 27 -9.34 6.13 -20.76
CA LYS A 27 -7.95 6.52 -20.60
C LYS A 27 -7.28 5.31 -19.98
N ASP A 28 -6.27 4.78 -20.66
CA ASP A 28 -5.36 3.81 -20.07
C ASP A 28 -4.89 4.39 -18.74
N ASN A 29 -5.46 3.90 -17.63
CA ASN A 29 -5.12 4.35 -16.30
C ASN A 29 -3.74 3.78 -15.99
N LYS A 30 -2.72 4.58 -16.32
CA LYS A 30 -1.32 4.25 -16.04
C LYS A 30 -1.14 4.03 -14.56
N THR A 31 -0.52 2.92 -14.20
CA THR A 31 -0.21 2.55 -12.82
C THR A 31 1.24 2.88 -12.52
N ALA A 32 1.52 3.44 -11.34
CA ALA A 32 2.89 3.71 -10.91
C ALA A 32 3.51 2.52 -10.19
N PHE A 33 2.70 1.71 -9.52
CA PHE A 33 3.17 0.57 -8.75
C PHE A 33 2.29 -0.64 -8.98
N VAL A 34 2.89 -1.80 -8.81
CA VAL A 34 2.17 -3.06 -8.64
C VAL A 34 2.40 -3.58 -7.22
N VAL A 35 1.31 -3.92 -6.53
CA VAL A 35 1.34 -4.60 -5.24
C VAL A 35 0.84 -6.02 -5.47
N THR A 36 1.69 -7.01 -5.21
CA THR A 36 1.31 -8.43 -5.32
C THR A 36 1.16 -9.05 -3.94
N LEU A 37 0.02 -9.66 -3.69
CA LEU A 37 -0.32 -10.33 -2.44
C LEU A 37 -0.06 -11.83 -2.60
N HIS A 38 0.78 -12.43 -1.77
CA HIS A 38 1.03 -13.87 -1.79
C HIS A 38 0.53 -14.54 -0.51
N GLY A 39 -0.13 -15.69 -0.68
CA GLY A 39 -0.72 -16.48 0.39
C GLY A 39 -2.18 -16.11 0.68
N ASN A 40 -2.71 -16.61 1.80
CA ASN A 40 -4.11 -16.44 2.17
C ASN A 40 -4.38 -15.07 2.80
N ILE A 41 -4.35 -14.02 1.99
CA ILE A 41 -4.67 -12.65 2.42
C ILE A 41 -6.16 -12.37 2.14
N PRO A 42 -6.95 -11.97 3.15
CA PRO A 42 -8.38 -11.71 2.98
C PRO A 42 -8.66 -10.61 1.94
N SER A 43 -9.72 -10.78 1.14
CA SER A 43 -10.13 -9.78 0.14
C SER A 43 -10.50 -8.41 0.74
N SER A 44 -10.99 -8.39 1.99
CA SER A 44 -11.24 -7.15 2.73
C SER A 44 -9.97 -6.31 2.94
N PHE A 45 -8.82 -6.97 3.06
CA PHE A 45 -7.52 -6.34 3.18
C PHE A 45 -7.03 -5.78 1.84
N THR A 46 -7.18 -6.57 0.76
CA THR A 46 -6.92 -6.12 -0.61
C THR A 46 -7.74 -4.88 -0.96
N ASN A 47 -9.03 -4.87 -0.63
CA ASN A 47 -9.93 -3.75 -0.85
C ASN A 47 -9.56 -2.51 -0.03
N PHE A 48 -9.01 -2.71 1.17
CA PHE A 48 -8.51 -1.62 1.98
C PHE A 48 -7.28 -0.98 1.31
N LEU A 49 -6.28 -1.80 0.91
CA LEU A 49 -5.08 -1.28 0.26
C LEU A 49 -5.38 -0.59 -1.07
N SER A 50 -6.28 -1.12 -1.90
CA SER A 50 -6.64 -0.52 -3.19
C SER A 50 -7.27 0.87 -3.05
N ARG A 51 -7.94 1.14 -1.93
CA ARG A 51 -8.56 2.44 -1.64
C ARG A 51 -7.61 3.39 -0.94
N SER A 52 -6.83 2.89 0.01
CA SER A 52 -6.03 3.73 0.89
C SER A 52 -4.64 4.06 0.33
N LEU A 53 -4.05 3.18 -0.47
CA LEU A 53 -2.67 3.39 -0.96
C LEU A 53 -2.56 4.48 -2.05
N PRO A 54 -3.40 4.52 -3.10
CA PRO A 54 -3.27 5.52 -4.16
C PRO A 54 -3.18 6.99 -3.67
N PRO A 55 -4.05 7.47 -2.75
CA PRO A 55 -3.94 8.84 -2.25
C PRO A 55 -2.70 9.08 -1.36
N ASN A 56 -2.06 8.03 -0.82
CA ASN A 56 -0.83 8.17 -0.03
C ASN A 56 0.42 8.30 -0.90
N VAL A 57 0.36 7.84 -2.16
CA VAL A 57 1.49 7.83 -3.10
C VAL A 57 1.24 8.71 -4.32
N PHE A 58 0.09 9.39 -4.39
CA PHE A 58 -0.31 10.31 -5.46
C PHE A 58 -0.26 9.66 -6.85
N ALA A 59 -0.59 8.37 -6.94
CA ALA A 59 -0.57 7.61 -8.18
C ALA A 59 -1.48 6.38 -8.11
N MET A 60 -1.92 5.91 -9.28
CA MET A 60 -2.67 4.67 -9.38
C MET A 60 -1.79 3.46 -9.04
N VAL A 61 -2.35 2.52 -8.28
CA VAL A 61 -1.67 1.28 -7.89
C VAL A 61 -2.47 0.09 -8.39
N ARG A 62 -1.80 -0.82 -9.11
CA ARG A 62 -2.37 -2.11 -9.51
C ARG A 62 -2.17 -3.10 -8.39
N ILE A 63 -3.22 -3.81 -7.98
CA ILE A 63 -3.10 -4.88 -6.99
C ILE A 63 -3.36 -6.23 -7.66
N THR A 64 -2.45 -7.17 -7.49
CA THR A 64 -2.59 -8.57 -7.92
C THR A 64 -2.57 -9.47 -6.69
N ALA A 65 -3.22 -10.62 -6.77
CA ALA A 65 -3.18 -11.63 -5.72
C ALA A 65 -2.82 -12.98 -6.32
N ASP A 66 -1.83 -13.63 -5.74
CA ASP A 66 -1.48 -15.01 -5.98
C ASP A 66 -1.86 -15.84 -4.73
N LYS A 67 -2.75 -16.81 -4.94
CA LYS A 67 -3.28 -17.68 -3.87
C LYS A 67 -2.35 -18.85 -3.56
N ASN A 68 -1.25 -19.02 -4.29
CA ASN A 68 -0.30 -20.08 -4.01
C ASN A 68 0.22 -19.94 -2.57
N GLU A 69 0.04 -21.00 -1.78
CA GLU A 69 0.60 -21.05 -0.43
C GLU A 69 2.12 -21.04 -0.52
N MET A 70 2.76 -20.16 0.27
CA MET A 70 4.21 -20.05 0.32
C MET A 70 4.72 -20.56 1.68
N PRO A 71 5.11 -21.86 1.78
CA PRO A 71 5.46 -22.46 3.06
C PRO A 71 6.82 -22.03 3.63
N SER A 72 7.77 -21.62 2.79
CA SER A 72 9.01 -20.96 3.19
C SER A 72 9.65 -20.32 1.95
N VAL A 73 9.97 -19.03 1.99
CA VAL A 73 10.41 -18.30 0.80
C VAL A 73 11.89 -17.97 0.91
N ALA A 74 12.68 -18.43 -0.06
CA ALA A 74 13.93 -17.76 -0.40
C ALA A 74 13.56 -16.37 -0.95
N ILE A 75 13.66 -15.33 -0.11
CA ILE A 75 13.20 -13.95 -0.40
C ILE A 75 13.68 -13.45 -1.76
N ALA A 76 14.90 -13.81 -2.15
CA ALA A 76 15.48 -13.49 -3.46
C ALA A 76 14.68 -14.04 -4.65
N ASN A 77 14.16 -15.27 -4.54
CA ASN A 77 13.35 -15.87 -5.61
C ASN A 77 12.01 -15.13 -5.73
N LEU A 78 11.38 -14.80 -4.60
CA LEU A 78 10.14 -14.03 -4.62
C LEU A 78 10.35 -12.63 -5.18
N ALA A 79 11.42 -11.94 -4.80
CA ALA A 79 11.76 -10.65 -5.37
C ALA A 79 11.93 -10.76 -6.90
N SER A 80 12.66 -11.77 -7.38
CA SER A 80 12.85 -12.04 -8.80
C SER A 80 11.53 -12.33 -9.54
N GLU A 81 10.63 -13.14 -8.96
CA GLU A 81 9.30 -13.39 -9.56
C GLU A 81 8.43 -12.13 -9.55
N ALA A 82 8.44 -11.36 -8.47
CA ALA A 82 7.66 -10.13 -8.36
C ALA A 82 8.10 -9.09 -9.41
N VAL A 83 9.40 -8.97 -9.69
CA VAL A 83 9.92 -8.07 -10.75
C VAL A 83 9.31 -8.39 -12.12
N LYS A 84 9.04 -9.66 -12.42
CA LYS A 84 8.40 -10.05 -13.70
C LYS A 84 6.97 -9.53 -13.86
N LEU A 85 6.30 -9.17 -12.76
CA LEU A 85 4.95 -8.59 -12.79
C LEU A 85 4.95 -7.08 -13.08
N LYS A 86 6.11 -6.43 -12.94
CA LYS A 86 6.27 -4.99 -13.15
C LYS A 86 6.23 -4.68 -14.65
N LYS A 87 5.39 -3.72 -15.04
CA LYS A 87 5.36 -3.18 -16.40
C LYS A 87 6.46 -2.13 -16.60
N THR A 88 6.85 -1.86 -17.85
CA THR A 88 7.92 -0.92 -18.19
C THR A 88 7.69 0.49 -17.65
N GLU A 89 6.43 0.95 -17.62
CA GLU A 89 6.01 2.26 -17.14
C GLU A 89 5.86 2.37 -15.62
N GLU A 90 5.77 1.23 -14.92
CA GLU A 90 5.64 1.20 -13.46
C GLU A 90 7.02 1.51 -12.83
N LEU A 91 7.01 2.22 -11.70
CA LEU A 91 8.22 2.61 -10.97
C LEU A 91 8.75 1.45 -10.14
N GLY A 92 7.89 0.61 -9.58
CA GLY A 92 8.33 -0.53 -8.77
C GLY A 92 7.23 -1.52 -8.44
N VAL A 93 7.64 -2.64 -7.85
CA VAL A 93 6.77 -3.71 -7.37
C VAL A 93 6.96 -3.93 -5.88
N ILE A 94 5.86 -4.14 -5.16
CA ILE A 94 5.85 -4.49 -3.74
C ILE A 94 5.16 -5.85 -3.59
N ALA A 95 5.91 -6.87 -3.18
CA ALA A 95 5.36 -8.16 -2.81
C ALA A 95 5.03 -8.17 -1.32
N ILE A 96 3.78 -8.45 -0.99
CA ILE A 96 3.29 -8.58 0.38
C ILE A 96 3.06 -10.06 0.66
N VAL A 97 3.69 -10.56 1.72
CA VAL A 97 3.61 -11.98 2.10
C VAL A 97 3.23 -12.14 3.56
N PHE A 98 2.52 -13.22 3.88
CA PHE A 98 2.24 -13.60 5.26
C PHE A 98 3.01 -14.88 5.59
N VAL A 99 4.21 -14.74 6.18
CA VAL A 99 5.05 -15.89 6.59
C VAL A 99 5.20 -15.87 8.11
N PRO A 100 4.32 -16.57 8.87
CA PRO A 100 4.28 -16.47 10.33
C PRO A 100 5.50 -17.08 11.04
N GLY A 101 6.21 -18.01 10.38
CA GLY A 101 7.42 -18.62 10.94
C GLY A 101 8.65 -17.72 10.94
N GLU A 102 8.65 -16.62 10.17
CA GLU A 102 9.81 -15.77 9.91
C GLU A 102 9.62 -14.37 10.51
N LEU A 103 9.54 -14.29 11.84
CA LEU A 103 9.23 -13.03 12.54
C LEU A 103 10.36 -11.99 12.51
N VAL A 104 11.60 -12.42 12.25
CA VAL A 104 12.78 -11.54 12.15
C VAL A 104 12.79 -10.80 10.82
N PHE A 105 12.30 -11.44 9.75
CA PHE A 105 12.20 -10.83 8.43
C PHE A 105 10.96 -9.95 8.36
N ARG A 106 11.17 -8.62 8.36
CA ARG A 106 10.08 -7.65 8.11
C ARG A 106 10.05 -7.22 6.65
N GLU A 107 11.18 -6.81 6.09
CA GLU A 107 11.25 -6.22 4.76
C GLU A 107 12.56 -6.54 4.04
N TYR A 108 12.50 -6.63 2.72
CA TYR A 108 13.62 -6.70 1.80
C TYR A 108 13.42 -5.65 0.73
N ILE A 109 14.46 -4.91 0.37
CA ILE A 109 14.40 -3.82 -0.60
C ILE A 109 15.59 -3.96 -1.54
N ASP A 110 15.31 -4.03 -2.84
CA ASP A 110 16.31 -3.93 -3.90
C ASP A 110 15.92 -2.77 -4.83
N LEU A 111 16.58 -1.63 -4.61
CA LEU A 111 16.36 -0.42 -5.41
C LEU A 111 16.88 -0.55 -6.84
N SER A 112 17.86 -1.44 -7.10
CA SER A 112 18.40 -1.64 -8.46
C SER A 112 17.39 -2.35 -9.36
N SER A 113 16.65 -3.31 -8.80
CA SER A 113 15.57 -4.02 -9.49
C SER A 113 14.20 -3.35 -9.27
N HIS A 114 14.14 -2.28 -8.48
CA HIS A 114 12.92 -1.60 -8.06
C HIS A 114 11.85 -2.54 -7.48
N VAL A 115 12.26 -3.40 -6.55
CA VAL A 115 11.38 -4.35 -5.85
C VAL A 115 11.52 -4.23 -4.35
N ALA A 116 10.40 -4.36 -3.65
CA ALA A 116 10.37 -4.57 -2.22
C ALA A 116 9.52 -5.79 -1.87
N VAL A 117 9.91 -6.51 -0.83
CA VAL A 117 9.13 -7.58 -0.22
C VAL A 117 8.83 -7.19 1.21
N LEU A 118 7.56 -7.26 1.62
CA LEU A 118 7.09 -6.98 2.96
C LEU A 118 6.46 -8.24 3.55
N ASN A 119 7.07 -8.79 4.59
CA ASN A 119 6.40 -9.78 5.43
C ASN A 119 5.48 -9.05 6.42
N ILE A 120 4.19 -9.30 6.31
CA ILE A 120 3.20 -8.66 7.17
C ILE A 120 2.93 -9.45 8.45
N ALA A 121 3.36 -10.72 8.54
CA ALA A 121 3.12 -11.51 9.75
C ALA A 121 3.68 -10.88 11.04
N PRO A 122 4.90 -10.30 11.07
CA PRO A 122 5.42 -9.62 12.26
C PRO A 122 4.61 -8.38 12.64
N LEU A 123 3.85 -7.78 11.72
CA LEU A 123 3.09 -6.55 11.98
C LEU A 123 1.81 -6.80 12.77
N ALA A 124 1.38 -8.06 12.92
CA ALA A 124 0.18 -8.44 13.67
C ALA A 124 0.30 -8.01 15.14
N PRO A 125 -0.65 -7.21 15.67
CA PRO A 125 -0.71 -6.94 17.10
C PRO A 125 -1.11 -8.20 17.87
N SER A 126 -0.80 -8.22 19.16
CA SER A 126 -1.10 -9.35 20.05
C SER A 126 -2.60 -9.68 20.13
N ASP A 127 -3.46 -8.69 19.93
CA ASP A 127 -4.91 -8.80 19.98
C ASP A 127 -5.56 -8.81 18.58
N ILE A 128 -4.89 -9.36 17.57
CA ILE A 128 -5.35 -9.38 16.16
C ILE A 128 -6.79 -9.86 15.94
N GLU A 129 -7.39 -10.61 16.87
CA GLU A 129 -8.80 -11.03 16.75
C GLU A 129 -9.80 -9.93 17.08
N SER A 130 -9.40 -8.92 17.87
CA SER A 130 -10.23 -7.75 18.20
C SER A 130 -10.44 -6.87 16.97
N LYS A 131 -11.48 -6.04 17.00
CA LYS A 131 -11.75 -5.10 15.90
C LYS A 131 -10.61 -4.07 15.79
N GLU A 132 -10.16 -3.58 16.94
CA GLU A 132 -9.10 -2.60 17.10
C GLU A 132 -7.75 -3.17 16.60
N GLY A 133 -7.44 -4.41 16.94
CA GLY A 133 -6.25 -5.14 16.46
C GLY A 133 -6.26 -5.34 14.94
N LYS A 134 -7.41 -5.70 14.36
CA LYS A 134 -7.58 -5.82 12.90
C LYS A 134 -7.35 -4.48 12.19
N GLU A 135 -7.85 -3.38 12.74
CA GLU A 135 -7.62 -2.05 12.19
C GLU A 135 -6.17 -1.60 12.35
N LEU A 136 -5.57 -1.78 13.53
CA LEU A 136 -4.17 -1.46 13.78
C LEU A 136 -3.25 -2.20 12.81
N PHE A 137 -3.52 -3.49 12.56
CA PHE A 137 -2.79 -4.29 11.59
C PHE A 137 -2.84 -3.70 10.17
N LYS A 138 -4.04 -3.34 9.69
CA LYS A 138 -4.22 -2.67 8.38
C LYS A 138 -3.40 -1.38 8.30
N TRP A 139 -3.43 -0.57 9.36
CA TRP A 139 -2.68 0.68 9.39
C TRP A 139 -1.17 0.48 9.41
N ARG A 140 -0.66 -0.47 10.18
CA ARG A 140 0.77 -0.83 10.18
C ARG A 140 1.23 -1.24 8.79
N VAL A 141 0.45 -2.06 8.09
CA VAL A 141 0.80 -2.48 6.73
C VAL A 141 0.75 -1.29 5.76
N LEU A 142 -0.29 -0.46 5.79
CA LEU A 142 -0.37 0.72 4.92
C LEU A 142 0.84 1.64 5.11
N LYS A 143 1.23 1.93 6.36
CA LYS A 143 2.40 2.75 6.68
C LYS A 143 3.68 2.20 6.04
N GLN A 144 3.88 0.88 6.11
CA GLN A 144 5.06 0.24 5.52
C GLN A 144 4.99 0.22 3.99
N VAL A 145 3.85 -0.13 3.39
CA VAL A 145 3.69 -0.15 1.94
C VAL A 145 3.86 1.26 1.34
N THR A 146 3.33 2.31 1.98
CA THR A 146 3.57 3.70 1.58
C THR A 146 5.06 4.05 1.62
N ARG A 147 5.78 3.71 2.70
CA ARG A 147 7.23 3.92 2.81
C ARG A 147 7.99 3.20 1.69
N LEU A 148 7.68 1.93 1.46
CA LEU A 148 8.32 1.13 0.41
C LEU A 148 8.05 1.72 -0.98
N ALA A 149 6.81 2.11 -1.29
CA ALA A 149 6.47 2.74 -2.57
C ALA A 149 7.26 4.03 -2.80
N ALA A 150 7.36 4.88 -1.77
CA ALA A 150 8.14 6.11 -1.83
C ALA A 150 9.64 5.86 -1.99
N LEU A 151 10.22 4.87 -1.28
CA LEU A 151 11.61 4.44 -1.48
C LEU A 151 11.85 3.96 -2.93
N LEU A 152 10.94 3.14 -3.47
CA LEU A 152 11.02 2.65 -4.85
C LEU A 152 10.87 3.75 -5.91
N ALA A 153 10.17 4.83 -5.58
CA ALA A 153 10.11 6.05 -6.39
C ALA A 153 11.38 6.91 -6.31
N GLY A 154 12.30 6.61 -5.39
CA GLY A 154 13.56 7.33 -5.20
C GLY A 154 13.53 8.40 -4.09
N LEU A 155 12.53 8.39 -3.20
CA LEU A 155 12.60 9.21 -1.99
C LEU A 155 13.59 8.59 -1.00
N GLU A 156 14.24 9.44 -0.23
CA GLU A 156 15.10 9.04 0.89
C GLU A 156 14.32 8.99 2.20
N GLN A 157 14.89 8.30 3.20
CA GLN A 157 14.34 8.29 4.56
C GLN A 157 14.19 9.71 5.11
N CYS A 158 13.14 9.95 5.88
CA CYS A 158 12.84 11.26 6.45
C CYS A 158 13.10 11.25 7.96
N PRO A 159 13.83 12.23 8.52
CA PRO A 159 14.08 12.30 9.97
C PRO A 159 12.85 12.75 10.78
N PHE A 160 11.79 13.23 10.12
CA PHE A 160 10.59 13.69 10.81
C PHE A 160 9.72 12.50 11.23
N PHE A 161 9.61 12.26 12.54
CA PHE A 161 8.97 11.06 13.13
C PHE A 161 7.48 10.87 12.78
N LEU A 162 6.77 11.92 12.36
CA LEU A 162 5.38 11.81 11.90
C LEU A 162 5.26 11.55 10.39
N CYS A 163 6.36 11.52 9.64
CA CYS A 163 6.34 11.20 8.21
C CYS A 163 6.23 9.69 7.98
N ALA A 164 5.51 9.27 6.94
CA ALA A 164 5.51 7.86 6.52
C ALA A 164 6.93 7.32 6.20
N MET A 165 7.83 8.19 5.74
CA MET A 165 9.23 7.88 5.42
C MET A 165 10.16 7.79 6.64
N PHE A 166 9.65 8.01 7.86
CA PHE A 166 10.42 7.76 9.07
C PHE A 166 10.72 6.25 9.22
N ASP A 167 11.98 5.94 9.51
CA ASP A 167 12.44 4.57 9.72
C ASP A 167 12.20 4.16 11.17
N CYS A 168 11.29 3.20 11.37
CA CYS A 168 10.88 2.76 12.71
C CYS A 168 11.65 1.51 13.12
N HIS A 169 12.23 1.56 14.32
CA HIS A 169 12.99 0.47 14.94
C HIS A 169 12.12 -0.44 15.81
N ASN A 170 10.94 0.02 16.22
CA ASN A 170 10.00 -0.74 17.05
C ASN A 170 8.53 -0.45 16.67
N PHE A 171 7.60 -1.21 17.26
CA PHE A 171 6.16 -1.05 17.00
C PHE A 171 5.57 0.24 17.57
N GLU A 172 6.10 0.73 18.69
CA GLU A 172 5.65 1.99 19.28
C GLU A 172 5.88 3.17 18.32
N GLU A 173 7.07 3.26 17.74
CA GLU A 173 7.39 4.23 16.70
C GLU A 173 6.53 4.04 15.44
N LEU A 174 6.32 2.80 15.01
CA LEU A 174 5.47 2.49 13.86
C LEU A 174 4.02 2.94 14.10
N ASP A 175 3.50 2.76 15.30
CA ASP A 175 2.13 3.11 15.67
C ASP A 175 1.97 4.62 15.81
N ASN A 176 3.00 5.31 16.29
CA ASN A 176 3.02 6.77 16.45
C ASN A 176 3.28 7.54 15.15
N LYS A 177 4.02 6.98 14.17
CA LYS A 177 4.28 7.72 12.91
C LYS A 177 3.03 7.91 12.07
N GLY A 178 3.01 8.96 11.25
CA GLY A 178 1.93 9.21 10.30
C GLY A 178 1.89 8.18 9.17
N ARG A 179 0.71 8.10 8.53
CA ARG A 179 0.48 7.28 7.32
C ARG A 179 0.89 8.01 6.05
N ASN A 180 0.77 9.32 6.08
CA ASN A 180 1.00 10.21 4.95
C ASN A 180 2.45 10.71 4.94
N LEU A 181 2.91 11.13 3.77
CA LEU A 181 4.16 11.88 3.65
C LEU A 181 4.03 13.24 4.32
N CYS A 182 5.10 13.73 4.94
CA CYS A 182 5.14 15.13 5.40
C CYS A 182 5.17 16.08 4.20
N PRO A 183 4.80 17.37 4.35
CA PRO A 183 4.66 18.27 3.19
C PRO A 183 5.90 18.32 2.26
N PRO A 184 7.15 18.34 2.77
CA PRO A 184 8.33 18.26 1.90
C PRO A 184 8.47 16.94 1.13
N CYS A 185 8.19 15.80 1.76
CA CYS A 185 8.25 14.49 1.09
C CYS A 185 7.10 14.32 0.10
N GLN A 186 5.91 14.84 0.43
CA GLN A 186 4.76 14.88 -0.47
C GLN A 186 5.11 15.64 -1.75
N LEU A 187 5.59 16.89 -1.65
CA LEU A 187 5.98 17.67 -2.83
C LEU A 187 7.02 16.97 -3.72
N LYS A 188 7.99 16.27 -3.13
CA LYS A 188 8.95 15.45 -3.87
C LYS A 188 8.27 14.30 -4.61
N MET A 189 7.36 13.58 -3.94
CA MET A 189 6.60 12.47 -4.52
C MET A 189 5.71 12.94 -5.67
N GLU A 190 4.95 14.01 -5.47
CA GLU A 190 4.06 14.59 -6.49
C GLU A 190 4.86 15.00 -7.74
N LYS A 191 5.99 15.69 -7.54
CA LYS A 191 6.89 16.09 -8.64
C LYS A 191 7.39 14.87 -9.42
N LEU A 192 7.84 13.82 -8.73
CA LEU A 192 8.30 12.58 -9.37
C LEU A 192 7.17 11.90 -10.17
N MET A 193 5.97 11.81 -9.60
CA MET A 193 4.83 11.23 -10.32
C MET A 193 4.43 12.07 -11.53
N ALA A 194 4.49 13.40 -11.44
CA ALA A 194 4.16 14.30 -12.53
C ALA A 194 5.18 14.21 -13.68
N GLU A 195 6.47 14.21 -13.38
CA GLU A 195 7.55 14.02 -14.35
C GLU A 195 7.40 12.71 -15.15
N LYS A 196 6.89 11.67 -14.49
CA LYS A 196 6.64 10.35 -15.10
C LYS A 196 5.27 10.23 -15.77
N ARG A 197 4.42 11.27 -15.71
CA ARG A 197 3.03 11.27 -16.18
C ARG A 197 2.18 10.18 -15.53
N LEU A 198 2.41 9.97 -14.22
CA LEU A 198 1.73 8.99 -13.36
C LEU A 198 0.94 9.65 -12.21
N TYR A 199 1.00 10.98 -12.11
CA TYR A 199 0.36 11.75 -11.04
C TYR A 199 -1.15 11.57 -11.05
N LEU A 200 -1.67 11.18 -9.89
CA LEU A 200 -3.09 11.13 -9.59
C LEU A 200 -3.42 12.34 -8.70
N PRO A 201 -4.03 13.40 -9.25
CA PRO A 201 -4.43 14.54 -8.45
C PRO A 201 -5.52 14.14 -7.45
N PRO A 202 -5.54 14.76 -6.25
CA PRO A 202 -6.70 14.71 -5.38
C PRO A 202 -7.97 15.18 -6.10
N PRO A 203 -9.16 14.73 -5.67
CA PRO A 203 -10.42 15.27 -6.17
C PRO A 203 -10.42 16.79 -6.05
N ASP A 204 -10.90 17.47 -7.10
CA ASP A 204 -11.05 18.94 -7.16
C ASP A 204 -9.75 19.76 -7.20
N GLU A 205 -8.58 19.12 -7.31
CA GLU A 205 -7.29 19.82 -7.43
C GLU A 205 -6.79 19.84 -8.89
N ILE A 206 -6.35 21.02 -9.33
CA ILE A 206 -5.72 21.19 -10.65
C ILE A 206 -4.29 20.62 -10.55
N VAL A 207 -3.90 19.79 -11.52
CA VAL A 207 -2.52 19.26 -11.60
C VAL A 207 -1.52 20.42 -11.54
N PRO A 208 -0.63 20.45 -10.52
CA PRO A 208 0.32 21.55 -10.40
C PRO A 208 1.26 21.57 -11.61
N ASP A 209 1.57 22.77 -12.12
CA ASP A 209 2.59 22.92 -13.15
C ASP A 209 3.99 22.82 -12.52
N PHE A 210 4.51 21.59 -12.46
CA PHE A 210 5.85 21.31 -11.95
C PHE A 210 6.96 21.62 -12.95
N THR A 211 6.63 22.00 -14.20
CA THR A 211 7.63 22.16 -15.27
C THR A 211 8.45 23.44 -15.16
N GLY A 212 8.12 24.32 -14.23
CA GLY A 212 8.87 25.56 -14.00
C GLY A 212 8.98 26.41 -15.27
N GLY A 213 8.00 26.28 -16.18
CA GLY A 213 7.90 27.14 -17.34
C GLY A 213 7.90 28.57 -16.84
N LYS A 214 9.02 29.27 -17.05
CA LYS A 214 9.08 30.73 -16.87
C LYS A 214 7.96 31.28 -17.75
N LYS A 215 6.85 31.66 -17.14
CA LYS A 215 5.87 32.54 -17.77
C LYS A 215 6.52 33.90 -18.00
#